data_AF-A0AAD4HW66-F1
#
_entry.id   AF-A0AAD4HW66-F1
#
_cell.length_a   1.000
_cell.length_b   1.000
_cell.length_c   1.000
_cell.angle_alpha   90.00
_cell.angle_beta   90.00
_cell.angle_gamma   90.00
#
_symmetry.space_group_name_H-M   'P 1'
#
loop_
_entity.id
_entity.type
_entity.pdbx_description
1 polymer ?
#
loop_
_entity_poly.entity_id
_entity_poly.type
_entity_poly.pdbx_seq_one_letter_code
_entity_poly.pdbx_strand_id
1 'polypeptide(L)'
;MFPSFSLGLTFLAALVAGETRGITPHDMYSSSVGVLGCKIDTNRVAYWPMSVDCDNICVRVSYGGRSLELLRIDQSGGAYDISYDAYNYLVSGQSATVHPITGGAVNMEVQNVPAENCVKHLKAGGLALSASNSINYVASCLGQPNSWVARNYRLFNIQDPVCHWGYDEQCSLDLKISNQPSCPRALGSTNGRLPDTVFNIQYGTGAVVAAP
;
A
#
# COMPACT_ATOMS: atom_id res chain seq x y z
N MET A 1 -21.01 -24.82 48.18
CA MET A 1 -20.55 -23.76 47.28
C MET A 1 -19.26 -24.24 46.63
N PHE A 2 -19.32 -24.67 45.36
CA PHE A 2 -18.15 -25.12 44.60
C PHE A 2 -17.49 -23.91 43.93
N PRO A 3 -16.16 -23.75 43.96
CA PRO A 3 -15.52 -22.65 43.26
C PRO A 3 -15.42 -23.00 41.77
N SER A 4 -15.97 -22.13 40.92
CA SER A 4 -15.74 -22.16 39.48
C SER A 4 -14.29 -21.75 39.18
N PHE A 5 -13.48 -22.70 38.73
CA PHE A 5 -12.18 -22.40 38.14
C PHE A 5 -12.39 -21.93 36.69
N SER A 6 -12.15 -20.63 36.44
CA SER A 6 -12.05 -20.11 35.07
C SER A 6 -10.69 -20.48 34.49
N LEU A 7 -10.68 -21.36 33.49
CA LEU A 7 -9.50 -21.60 32.65
C LEU A 7 -9.26 -20.35 31.78
N GLY A 8 -8.24 -19.58 32.11
CA GLY A 8 -7.73 -18.53 31.22
C GLY A 8 -6.99 -19.17 30.05
N LEU A 9 -7.53 -19.07 28.84
CA LEU A 9 -6.79 -19.36 27.61
C LEU A 9 -5.73 -18.27 27.39
N THR A 10 -4.47 -18.58 27.65
CA THR A 10 -3.34 -17.76 27.21
C THR A 10 -3.10 -18.00 25.72
N PHE A 11 -3.46 -17.02 24.88
CA PHE A 11 -3.01 -16.98 23.49
C PHE A 11 -1.50 -16.69 23.46
N LEU A 12 -0.68 -17.70 23.15
CA LEU A 12 0.69 -17.45 22.72
C LEU A 12 0.64 -16.84 21.31
N ALA A 13 0.94 -15.54 21.20
CA ALA A 13 1.24 -14.93 19.91
C ALA A 13 2.58 -15.52 19.42
N ALA A 14 2.55 -16.32 18.36
CA ALA A 14 3.75 -16.76 17.68
C ALA A 14 4.45 -15.54 17.06
N LEU A 15 5.63 -15.20 17.58
CA LEU A 15 6.53 -14.25 16.93
C LEU A 15 7.05 -14.89 15.64
N VAL A 16 6.41 -14.58 14.51
CA VAL A 16 6.98 -14.90 13.20
C VAL A 16 8.26 -14.09 13.07
N ALA A 17 9.41 -14.75 13.05
CA ALA A 17 10.70 -14.10 12.90
C ALA A 17 10.72 -13.30 11.58
N GLY A 18 11.23 -12.07 11.64
CA GLY A 18 11.44 -11.25 10.45
C GLY A 18 12.45 -11.91 9.50
N GLU A 19 12.29 -11.68 8.21
CA GLU A 19 13.15 -12.21 7.18
C GLU A 19 14.08 -11.13 6.65
N THR A 20 15.37 -11.43 6.53
CA THR A 20 16.33 -10.47 5.97
C THR A 20 16.23 -10.41 4.45
N ARG A 21 16.14 -9.18 3.92
CA ARG A 21 16.06 -8.89 2.49
C ARG A 21 16.94 -7.72 2.11
N GLY A 22 17.53 -7.78 0.92
CA GLY A 22 18.16 -6.62 0.30
C GLY A 22 17.08 -5.66 -0.16
N ILE A 23 16.91 -4.54 0.54
CA ILE A 23 15.92 -3.50 0.26
C ILE A 23 16.56 -2.38 -0.54
N THR A 24 15.89 -1.96 -1.61
CA THR A 24 16.31 -0.89 -2.52
C THR A 24 15.35 0.31 -2.49
N PRO A 25 15.82 1.53 -2.80
CA PRO A 25 14.97 2.71 -2.91
C PRO A 25 14.18 2.71 -4.22
N HIS A 26 12.88 3.02 -4.15
CA HIS A 26 11.99 3.27 -5.29
C HIS A 26 11.49 4.71 -5.25
N ASP A 27 11.87 5.54 -6.22
CA ASP A 27 11.50 6.97 -6.21
C ASP A 27 10.17 7.27 -6.90
N MET A 28 9.69 6.40 -7.79
CA MET A 28 8.42 6.58 -8.50
C MET A 28 7.26 5.84 -7.82
N TYR A 29 6.13 6.51 -7.57
CA TYR A 29 4.94 5.81 -7.12
C TYR A 29 4.31 4.99 -8.25
N SER A 30 3.93 3.75 -7.93
CA SER A 30 3.11 2.89 -8.79
C SER A 30 2.29 1.90 -7.96
N SER A 31 1.29 1.27 -8.59
CA SER A 31 0.51 0.18 -7.98
C SER A 31 -0.05 -0.76 -9.05
N SER A 32 0.40 -2.01 -9.02
CA SER A 32 -0.07 -3.12 -9.86
C SER A 32 -1.48 -3.59 -9.55
N VAL A 33 -2.00 -3.27 -8.36
CA VAL A 33 -3.40 -3.55 -7.98
C VAL A 33 -4.31 -2.33 -8.05
N GLY A 34 -3.77 -1.19 -8.50
CA GLY A 34 -4.54 0.02 -8.75
C GLY A 34 -4.86 0.82 -7.48
N VAL A 35 -4.04 0.76 -6.43
CA VAL A 35 -4.14 1.69 -5.29
C VAL A 35 -3.89 3.11 -5.77
N LEU A 36 -4.71 4.03 -5.28
CA LEU A 36 -4.66 5.44 -5.66
C LEU A 36 -3.71 6.21 -4.74
N GLY A 37 -2.62 6.71 -5.29
CA GLY A 37 -1.57 7.44 -4.57
C GLY A 37 -2.11 8.69 -3.87
N CYS A 38 -3.06 9.40 -4.50
CA CYS A 38 -3.69 10.58 -3.93
C CYS A 38 -4.52 10.29 -2.68
N LYS A 39 -4.79 9.00 -2.38
CA LYS A 39 -5.57 8.54 -1.24
C LYS A 39 -4.72 7.83 -0.18
N ILE A 40 -3.39 7.81 -0.33
CA ILE A 40 -2.47 7.22 0.64
C ILE A 40 -1.26 8.11 0.93
N ASP A 41 -0.43 7.71 1.88
CA ASP A 41 0.93 8.23 2.06
C ASP A 41 1.91 7.47 1.16
N THR A 42 2.29 8.06 0.02
CA THR A 42 3.17 7.44 -0.98
C THR A 42 4.63 7.31 -0.54
N ASN A 43 5.00 7.97 0.56
CA ASN A 43 6.33 7.83 1.19
C ASN A 43 6.40 6.64 2.17
N ARG A 44 5.32 5.85 2.29
CA ARG A 44 5.25 4.68 3.19
C ARG A 44 4.72 3.46 2.44
N VAL A 45 5.38 3.14 1.33
CA VAL A 45 4.96 2.10 0.38
C VAL A 45 6.07 1.07 0.13
N ALA A 46 5.65 -0.17 -0.15
CA ALA A 46 6.47 -1.34 -0.45
C ALA A 46 6.08 -1.99 -1.80
N TYR A 47 7.09 -2.41 -2.56
CA TYR A 47 7.04 -2.96 -3.92
C TYR A 47 7.80 -4.30 -3.97
N TRP A 48 7.10 -5.41 -3.74
CA TRP A 48 7.76 -6.72 -3.55
C TRP A 48 7.79 -7.52 -4.86
N PRO A 49 8.67 -8.51 -5.03
CA PRO A 49 8.76 -9.25 -6.31
C PRO A 49 7.60 -10.22 -6.54
N MET A 50 6.72 -10.39 -5.56
CA MET A 50 5.54 -11.27 -5.64
C MET A 50 4.24 -10.48 -5.50
N SER A 51 3.19 -11.04 -6.10
CA SER A 51 1.88 -10.40 -6.20
C SER A 51 1.32 -9.98 -4.85
N VAL A 52 0.62 -8.85 -4.85
CA VAL A 52 -0.02 -8.28 -3.67
C VAL A 52 -1.14 -9.20 -3.19
N ASP A 53 -1.16 -9.47 -1.89
CA ASP A 53 -2.13 -10.34 -1.24
C ASP A 53 -3.37 -9.57 -0.76
N CYS A 54 -4.43 -10.29 -0.37
CA CYS A 54 -5.66 -9.69 0.14
C CYS A 54 -5.63 -9.39 1.66
N ASP A 55 -4.66 -9.93 2.40
CA ASP A 55 -4.56 -9.77 3.85
C ASP A 55 -3.21 -9.18 4.27
N ASN A 56 -2.12 -9.63 3.63
CA ASN A 56 -0.75 -9.20 3.91
C ASN A 56 -0.38 -7.89 3.17
N ILE A 57 -1.19 -6.85 3.34
CA ILE A 57 -0.98 -5.53 2.71
C ILE A 57 -0.12 -4.58 3.54
N CYS A 58 0.34 -5.00 4.72
CA CYS A 58 1.17 -4.20 5.61
C CYS A 58 2.42 -4.98 6.00
N VAL A 59 3.57 -4.32 5.87
CA VAL A 59 4.88 -4.89 6.19
C VAL A 59 5.64 -3.95 7.10
N ARG A 60 6.30 -4.50 8.11
CA ARG A 60 7.30 -3.77 8.89
C ARG A 60 8.67 -4.02 8.28
N VAL A 61 9.42 -2.94 8.05
CA VAL A 61 10.82 -3.00 7.62
C VAL A 61 11.67 -2.32 8.68
N SER A 62 12.72 -3.00 9.14
CA SER A 62 13.60 -2.52 10.20
C SER A 62 15.07 -2.53 9.82
N TYR A 63 15.79 -1.48 10.19
CA TYR A 63 17.23 -1.35 10.00
C TYR A 63 17.85 -0.44 11.06
N GLY A 64 18.98 -0.86 11.64
CA GLY A 64 19.76 -0.03 12.57
C GLY A 64 18.94 0.58 13.71
N GLY A 65 18.06 -0.21 14.34
CA GLY A 65 17.20 0.20 15.45
C GLY A 65 15.97 1.03 15.06
N ARG A 66 15.75 1.31 13.77
CA ARG A 66 14.57 2.01 13.24
C ARG A 66 13.65 1.03 12.55
N SER A 67 12.35 1.31 12.59
CA SER A 67 11.33 0.53 11.92
C SER A 67 10.29 1.44 11.29
N LEU A 68 9.76 1.03 10.14
CA LEU A 68 8.59 1.63 9.50
C LEU A 68 7.59 0.54 9.15
N GLU A 69 6.31 0.84 9.29
CA GLU A 69 5.24 0.09 8.63
C GLU A 69 4.94 0.71 7.27
N LEU A 70 4.82 -0.14 6.25
CA LEU A 70 4.69 0.25 4.85
C LEU A 70 3.53 -0.52 4.21
N LEU A 71 2.77 0.17 3.36
CA LEU A 71 1.72 -0.43 2.54
C LEU A 71 2.34 -1.20 1.38
N ARG A 72 2.14 -2.52 1.34
CA ARG A 72 2.55 -3.37 0.24
C ARG A 72 1.44 -3.42 -0.80
N ILE A 73 1.61 -2.65 -1.86
CA ILE A 73 0.54 -2.34 -2.84
C ILE A 73 1.02 -2.49 -4.28
N ASP A 74 2.26 -2.89 -4.47
CA ASP A 74 2.81 -3.09 -5.79
C ASP A 74 3.71 -4.33 -5.87
N GLN A 75 3.88 -4.79 -7.10
CA GLN A 75 4.78 -5.84 -7.48
C GLN A 75 5.94 -5.21 -8.25
N SER A 76 7.16 -5.41 -7.77
CA SER A 76 8.36 -5.01 -8.48
C SER A 76 8.70 -5.98 -9.62
N GLY A 77 9.67 -5.59 -10.45
CA GLY A 77 10.25 -6.45 -11.48
C GLY A 77 11.22 -7.54 -10.96
N GLY A 78 11.35 -7.72 -9.64
CA GLY A 78 12.23 -8.74 -9.04
C GLY A 78 12.97 -8.34 -7.76
N ALA A 79 12.88 -7.07 -7.33
CA ALA A 79 13.53 -6.55 -6.13
C ALA A 79 12.55 -6.37 -4.96
N TYR A 80 13.06 -6.17 -3.74
CA TYR A 80 12.24 -5.68 -2.64
C TYR A 80 12.49 -4.18 -2.53
N ASP A 81 11.64 -3.37 -3.14
CA ASP A 81 11.81 -1.92 -3.12
C ASP A 81 10.85 -1.26 -2.15
N ILE A 82 11.27 -0.19 -1.49
CA ILE A 82 10.37 0.67 -0.71
C ILE A 82 10.47 2.10 -1.22
N SER A 83 9.44 2.90 -1.00
CA SER A 83 9.44 4.33 -1.33
C SER A 83 10.73 5.00 -0.85
N TYR A 84 11.33 5.83 -1.70
CA TYR A 84 12.67 6.38 -1.46
C TYR A 84 12.80 7.07 -0.10
N ASP A 85 11.77 7.79 0.36
CA ASP A 85 11.77 8.39 1.69
C ASP A 85 11.89 7.36 2.82
N ALA A 86 11.14 6.25 2.75
CA ALA A 86 11.20 5.18 3.73
C ALA A 86 12.58 4.53 3.78
N TYR A 87 13.17 4.26 2.60
CA TYR A 87 14.54 3.77 2.50
C TYR A 87 15.53 4.75 3.13
N ASN A 88 15.45 6.02 2.76
CA ASN A 88 16.35 7.07 3.23
C ASN A 88 16.27 7.22 4.75
N TYR A 89 15.07 7.22 5.33
CA TYR A 89 14.85 7.27 6.76
C TYR A 89 15.40 6.04 7.47
N LEU A 90 15.13 4.85 6.94
CA LEU A 90 15.63 3.60 7.54
C LEU A 90 17.15 3.51 7.49
N VAL A 91 17.84 4.07 6.50
CA VAL A 91 19.30 4.03 6.40
C VAL A 91 19.95 5.19 7.16
N SER A 92 19.55 6.44 6.91
CA SER A 92 20.19 7.66 7.44
C SER A 92 19.55 8.24 8.71
N GLY A 93 18.26 7.96 8.94
CA GLY A 93 17.48 8.55 10.04
C GLY A 93 16.77 9.84 9.64
N GLN A 94 16.88 10.27 8.39
CA GLN A 94 16.31 11.52 7.88
C GLN A 94 15.47 11.26 6.63
N SER A 95 14.49 12.14 6.38
CA SER A 95 13.72 12.11 5.12
C SER A 95 14.62 12.34 3.91
N ALA A 96 14.28 11.74 2.77
CA ALA A 96 14.97 11.98 1.51
C ALA A 96 14.86 13.44 1.04
N THR A 97 13.83 14.18 1.48
CA THR A 97 13.70 15.63 1.19
C THR A 97 14.68 16.50 1.98
N VAL A 98 15.24 15.97 3.08
CA VAL A 98 16.14 16.70 3.98
C VAL A 98 17.60 16.30 3.74
N HIS A 99 17.87 15.01 3.67
CA HIS A 99 19.21 14.48 3.44
C HIS A 99 19.14 13.28 2.49
N PRO A 100 19.01 13.53 1.18
CA PRO A 100 18.94 12.47 0.18
C PRO A 100 20.26 11.70 0.15
N ILE A 101 20.18 10.39 0.32
CA ILE A 101 21.30 9.47 0.16
C ILE A 101 21.12 8.65 -1.12
N THR A 102 22.23 8.30 -1.75
CA THR A 102 22.25 7.31 -2.83
C THR A 102 22.82 5.99 -2.33
N GLY A 103 22.31 4.87 -2.82
CA GLY A 103 22.81 3.54 -2.48
C GLY A 103 22.14 2.45 -3.31
N GLY A 104 22.47 1.20 -2.98
CA GLY A 104 21.82 0.03 -3.54
C GLY A 104 21.11 -0.77 -2.44
N ALA A 105 21.01 -2.08 -2.66
CA ALA A 105 20.39 -2.98 -1.71
C ALA A 105 21.08 -2.91 -0.33
N VAL A 106 20.28 -2.72 0.72
CA VAL A 106 20.72 -2.82 2.12
C VAL A 106 19.94 -3.96 2.78
N ASN A 107 20.64 -4.84 3.50
CA ASN A 107 19.99 -5.94 4.21
C ASN A 107 19.18 -5.39 5.39
N MET A 108 17.85 -5.50 5.32
CA MET A 108 16.90 -5.08 6.35
C MET A 108 16.01 -6.24 6.75
N GLU A 109 15.49 -6.21 7.98
CA GLU A 109 14.50 -7.19 8.45
C GLU A 109 13.11 -6.80 7.96
N VAL A 110 12.39 -7.75 7.35
CA VAL A 110 11.05 -7.58 6.81
C VAL A 110 10.09 -8.54 7.51
N GLN A 111 8.94 -8.05 7.94
CA GLN A 111 7.92 -8.86 8.59
C GLN A 111 6.54 -8.45 8.08
N ASN A 112 5.71 -9.41 7.64
CA ASN A 112 4.29 -9.14 7.47
C ASN A 112 3.66 -8.84 8.83
N VAL A 113 2.89 -7.77 8.91
CA VAL A 113 2.18 -7.37 10.13
C VAL A 113 0.70 -7.16 9.81
N PRO A 114 -0.19 -7.16 10.81
CA PRO A 114 -1.60 -6.91 10.58
C PRO A 114 -1.83 -5.60 9.81
N ALA A 115 -2.78 -5.61 8.88
CA ALA A 115 -3.09 -4.47 8.01
C ALA A 115 -3.46 -3.20 8.81
N GLU A 116 -4.00 -3.39 10.02
CA GLU A 116 -4.32 -2.35 11.00
C GLU A 116 -3.13 -1.44 11.30
N ASN A 117 -1.90 -1.96 11.24
CA ASN A 117 -0.70 -1.16 11.52
C ASN A 117 -0.41 -0.12 10.42
N CYS A 118 -0.98 -0.30 9.22
CA CYS A 118 -0.82 0.60 8.08
C CYS A 118 -2.03 1.52 7.83
N VAL A 119 -3.12 1.43 8.60
CA VAL A 119 -4.33 2.24 8.35
C VAL A 119 -4.08 3.74 8.46
N LYS A 120 -3.07 4.14 9.27
CA LYS A 120 -2.60 5.53 9.38
C LYS A 120 -2.11 6.11 8.05
N HIS A 121 -1.74 5.26 7.08
CA HIS A 121 -1.31 5.67 5.74
C HIS A 121 -2.49 5.78 4.75
N LEU A 122 -3.70 5.39 5.14
CA LEU A 122 -4.90 5.41 4.29
C LEU A 122 -5.74 6.66 4.58
N LYS A 123 -6.04 7.45 3.54
CA LYS A 123 -6.79 8.72 3.66
C LYS A 123 -8.29 8.57 3.37
N ALA A 124 -8.71 7.42 2.85
CA ALA A 124 -10.09 7.17 2.38
C ALA A 124 -10.91 6.25 3.32
N GLY A 125 -10.44 5.98 4.54
CA GLY A 125 -11.10 5.06 5.46
C GLY A 125 -11.13 3.61 4.96
N GLY A 126 -10.16 3.25 4.11
CA GLY A 126 -10.03 1.96 3.43
C GLY A 126 -8.96 2.01 2.33
N LEU A 127 -8.68 0.86 1.72
CA LEU A 127 -7.77 0.79 0.58
C LEU A 127 -8.46 1.33 -0.67
N ALA A 128 -8.13 2.55 -1.05
CA ALA A 128 -8.70 3.22 -2.21
C ALA A 128 -8.09 2.68 -3.50
N LEU A 129 -8.94 2.13 -4.36
CA LEU A 129 -8.58 1.46 -5.60
C LEU A 129 -9.29 2.10 -6.79
N SER A 130 -8.62 2.10 -7.94
CA SER A 130 -9.18 2.53 -9.22
C SER A 130 -10.29 1.58 -9.67
N ALA A 131 -11.53 2.09 -9.75
CA ALA A 131 -12.67 1.31 -10.20
C ALA A 131 -12.49 0.74 -11.62
N SER A 132 -11.76 1.43 -12.50
CA SER A 132 -11.55 0.95 -13.87
C SER A 132 -10.42 -0.09 -13.98
N ASN A 133 -9.48 -0.13 -13.03
CA ASN A 133 -8.24 -0.90 -13.19
C ASN A 133 -7.93 -1.92 -12.08
N SER A 134 -8.71 -1.96 -10.99
CA SER A 134 -8.42 -2.84 -9.85
C SER A 134 -9.31 -4.09 -9.75
N ILE A 135 -10.26 -4.29 -10.68
CA ILE A 135 -11.38 -5.21 -10.43
C ILE A 135 -10.98 -6.67 -10.39
N ASN A 136 -9.95 -7.09 -11.12
CA ASN A 136 -9.42 -8.45 -10.99
C ASN A 136 -8.90 -8.73 -9.57
N TYR A 137 -8.18 -7.76 -8.98
CA TYR A 137 -7.69 -7.86 -7.60
C TYR A 137 -8.84 -7.85 -6.59
N VAL A 138 -9.78 -6.91 -6.72
CA VAL A 138 -10.94 -6.82 -5.84
C VAL A 138 -11.79 -8.07 -5.90
N ALA A 139 -12.07 -8.59 -7.10
CA ALA A 139 -12.84 -9.83 -7.27
C ALA A 139 -12.13 -11.04 -6.64
N SER A 140 -10.81 -11.14 -6.78
CA SER A 140 -10.01 -12.18 -6.11
C SER A 140 -10.13 -12.08 -4.59
N CYS A 141 -10.02 -10.87 -4.03
CA CYS A 141 -10.16 -10.67 -2.58
C CYS A 141 -11.58 -10.89 -2.08
N LEU A 142 -12.61 -10.52 -2.85
CA LEU A 142 -14.00 -10.83 -2.50
C LEU A 142 -14.27 -12.36 -2.48
N GLY A 143 -13.52 -13.15 -3.25
CA GLY A 143 -13.51 -14.62 -3.14
C GLY A 143 -12.91 -15.13 -1.81
N GLN A 144 -12.23 -14.26 -1.07
CA GLN A 144 -11.68 -14.49 0.26
C GLN A 144 -12.35 -13.53 1.27
N PRO A 145 -13.63 -13.74 1.63
CA PRO A 145 -14.46 -12.75 2.33
C PRO A 145 -13.96 -12.37 3.74
N ASN A 146 -13.03 -13.14 4.29
CA ASN A 146 -12.42 -12.87 5.58
C ASN A 146 -11.12 -12.05 5.49
N SER A 147 -10.58 -11.86 4.30
CA SER A 147 -9.40 -11.01 4.08
C SER A 147 -9.69 -9.55 4.42
N TRP A 148 -8.67 -8.85 4.88
CA TRP A 148 -8.79 -7.44 5.23
C TRP A 148 -9.26 -6.60 4.04
N VAL A 149 -8.72 -6.83 2.83
CA VAL A 149 -9.07 -6.04 1.64
C VAL A 149 -10.53 -6.23 1.25
N ALA A 150 -11.06 -7.46 1.29
CA ALA A 150 -12.48 -7.72 0.99
C ALA A 150 -13.45 -6.88 1.84
N ARG A 151 -13.04 -6.56 3.08
CA ARG A 151 -13.84 -5.82 4.06
C ARG A 151 -13.55 -4.31 4.05
N ASN A 152 -12.41 -3.89 3.51
CA ASN A 152 -11.90 -2.52 3.68
C ASN A 152 -11.54 -1.81 2.36
N TYR A 153 -11.83 -2.39 1.19
CA TYR A 153 -11.61 -1.69 -0.08
C TYR A 153 -12.61 -0.53 -0.28
N ARG A 154 -12.20 0.45 -1.08
CA ARG A 154 -13.03 1.53 -1.62
C ARG A 154 -12.73 1.68 -3.09
N LEU A 155 -13.75 1.79 -3.93
CA LEU A 155 -13.58 2.02 -5.36
C LEU A 155 -13.81 3.50 -5.66
N PHE A 156 -12.94 4.08 -6.47
CA PHE A 156 -13.10 5.45 -6.97
C PHE A 156 -13.03 5.48 -8.49
N ASN A 157 -13.79 6.37 -9.12
CA ASN A 157 -13.79 6.58 -10.57
C ASN A 157 -12.55 7.37 -11.05
N ILE A 158 -11.38 7.03 -10.52
CA ILE A 158 -10.09 7.59 -10.91
C ILE A 158 -9.37 6.53 -11.73
N GLN A 159 -8.87 6.92 -12.89
CA GLN A 159 -8.40 6.00 -13.90
C GLN A 159 -7.01 5.46 -13.57
N ASP A 160 -6.05 6.30 -13.25
CA ASP A 160 -4.66 5.89 -13.05
C ASP A 160 -4.24 5.95 -11.57
N PRO A 161 -3.23 5.14 -11.15
CA PRO A 161 -2.80 5.09 -9.76
C PRO A 161 -2.19 6.40 -9.25
N VAL A 162 -1.64 7.25 -10.13
CA VAL A 162 -1.08 8.57 -9.76
C VAL A 162 -2.16 9.67 -9.73
N CYS A 163 -3.43 9.32 -9.97
CA CYS A 163 -4.60 10.17 -9.90
C CYS A 163 -4.62 11.36 -10.88
N HIS A 164 -4.20 11.16 -12.12
CA HIS A 164 -4.27 12.20 -13.15
C HIS A 164 -5.64 12.34 -13.76
N TRP A 165 -6.34 11.23 -14.00
CA TRP A 165 -7.53 11.23 -14.85
C TRP A 165 -8.74 10.63 -14.15
N GLY A 166 -9.91 11.18 -14.46
CA GLY A 166 -11.20 10.71 -14.00
C GLY A 166 -11.85 11.67 -13.01
N TYR A 167 -12.60 11.11 -12.07
CA TYR A 167 -13.40 11.87 -11.12
C TYR A 167 -13.26 11.26 -9.72
N ASP A 168 -13.06 12.11 -8.72
CA ASP A 168 -12.99 11.70 -7.32
C ASP A 168 -14.39 11.36 -6.77
N GLU A 169 -14.95 10.26 -7.27
CA GLU A 169 -16.28 9.78 -6.98
C GLU A 169 -16.21 8.34 -6.52
N GLN A 170 -16.90 8.00 -5.44
CA GLN A 170 -17.00 6.62 -4.99
C GLN A 170 -17.88 5.80 -5.92
N CYS A 171 -17.44 4.57 -6.19
CA CYS A 171 -18.17 3.57 -6.96
C CYS A 171 -18.56 2.39 -6.07
N SER A 172 -19.56 1.64 -6.51
CA SER A 172 -19.96 0.37 -5.88
C SER A 172 -19.75 -0.80 -6.83
N LEU A 173 -19.57 -2.00 -6.28
CA LEU A 173 -19.42 -3.23 -7.04
C LEU A 173 -20.30 -4.31 -6.43
N ASP A 174 -21.13 -4.93 -7.26
CA ASP A 174 -21.85 -6.16 -6.93
C ASP A 174 -21.58 -7.20 -8.02
N LEU A 175 -20.68 -8.13 -7.71
CA LEU A 175 -20.27 -9.21 -8.63
C LEU A 175 -21.40 -10.19 -8.96
N LYS A 176 -22.53 -10.16 -8.25
CA LYS A 176 -23.72 -10.94 -8.61
C LYS A 176 -24.51 -10.28 -9.75
N ILE A 177 -24.34 -8.97 -9.95
CA ILE A 177 -25.03 -8.19 -10.97
C ILE A 177 -24.11 -7.93 -12.16
N SER A 178 -22.88 -7.49 -11.91
CA SER A 178 -21.94 -7.06 -12.93
C SER A 178 -20.49 -7.23 -12.51
N ASN A 179 -19.61 -7.50 -13.46
CA ASN A 179 -18.16 -7.43 -13.28
C ASN A 179 -17.59 -6.01 -13.45
N GLN A 180 -18.45 -5.02 -13.70
CA GLN A 180 -18.07 -3.60 -13.79
C GLN A 180 -18.65 -2.81 -12.61
N PRO A 181 -17.85 -1.96 -11.94
CA PRO A 181 -18.35 -1.05 -10.93
C PRO A 181 -19.35 -0.06 -11.48
N SER A 182 -20.32 0.30 -10.64
CA SER A 182 -21.26 1.39 -10.88
C SER A 182 -20.70 2.68 -10.28
N CYS A 183 -20.54 3.70 -11.11
CA CYS A 183 -20.02 5.02 -10.74
C CYS A 183 -21.02 6.11 -11.18
N PRO A 184 -21.01 7.30 -10.56
CA PRO A 184 -21.91 8.39 -10.96
C PRO A 184 -21.69 8.86 -12.40
N ARG A 185 -20.42 8.94 -12.84
CA ARG A 185 -20.04 9.18 -14.24
C ARG A 185 -19.52 7.90 -14.89
N ALA A 186 -19.37 7.97 -16.22
CA ALA A 186 -18.81 6.89 -17.02
C ALA A 186 -17.48 6.39 -16.42
N LEU A 187 -17.38 5.07 -16.26
CA LEU A 187 -16.21 4.39 -15.72
C LEU A 187 -15.00 4.60 -16.62
N GLY A 188 -13.84 4.90 -16.02
CA GLY A 188 -12.57 4.98 -16.75
C GLY A 188 -12.47 6.16 -17.70
N SER A 189 -13.25 7.22 -17.45
CA SER A 189 -13.18 8.47 -18.22
C SER A 189 -11.80 9.13 -18.09
N THR A 190 -11.16 9.40 -19.23
CA THR A 190 -9.98 10.28 -19.32
C THR A 190 -10.36 11.77 -19.34
N ASN A 191 -11.65 12.08 -19.56
CA ASN A 191 -12.15 13.44 -19.48
C ASN A 191 -12.29 13.80 -18.00
N GLY A 192 -11.45 14.71 -17.52
CA GLY A 192 -11.37 15.10 -16.10
C GLY A 192 -9.94 15.04 -15.58
N ARG A 193 -9.11 16.02 -15.96
CA ARG A 193 -7.77 16.15 -15.39
C ARG A 193 -7.90 16.61 -13.93
N LEU A 194 -7.48 15.76 -13.01
CA LEU A 194 -7.38 16.10 -11.60
C LEU A 194 -6.09 16.89 -11.35
N PRO A 195 -6.00 17.70 -10.28
CA PRO A 195 -4.75 18.33 -9.86
C PRO A 195 -3.69 17.30 -9.51
N ASP A 196 -2.42 17.65 -9.72
CA ASP A 196 -1.30 16.81 -9.26
C ASP A 196 -1.31 16.73 -7.73
N THR A 197 -1.47 15.50 -7.24
CA THR A 197 -1.61 15.20 -5.80
C THR A 197 -0.67 14.09 -5.36
N VAL A 198 -0.03 13.41 -6.31
CA VAL A 198 0.97 12.38 -6.07
C VAL A 198 2.31 12.94 -6.47
N PHE A 199 3.23 12.91 -5.51
CA PHE A 199 4.57 13.43 -5.68
C PHE A 199 5.59 12.36 -5.33
N ASN A 200 6.64 12.34 -6.15
CA ASN A 200 7.83 11.53 -5.98
C ASN A 200 8.94 12.40 -5.38
N ILE A 201 9.90 11.77 -4.71
CA ILE A 201 11.15 12.43 -4.33
C ILE A 201 12.20 11.92 -5.29
N GLN A 202 12.67 12.76 -6.20
CA GLN A 202 13.64 12.37 -7.23
C GLN A 202 14.92 11.84 -6.58
N TYR A 203 15.30 10.62 -6.97
CA TYR A 203 16.39 9.88 -6.36
C TYR A 203 17.70 10.69 -6.28
N GLY A 204 18.32 10.70 -5.10
CA GLY A 204 19.61 11.36 -4.84
C GLY A 204 19.57 12.89 -4.77
N THR A 205 18.42 13.52 -5.05
CA THR A 205 18.33 14.99 -5.12
C THR A 205 17.51 15.61 -3.99
N GLY A 206 16.55 14.86 -3.44
CA GLY A 206 15.57 15.38 -2.47
C GLY A 206 14.49 16.26 -3.10
N ALA A 207 14.51 16.48 -4.42
CA ALA A 207 13.53 17.29 -5.11
C ALA A 207 12.16 16.60 -5.18
N VAL A 208 11.11 17.32 -4.78
CA VAL A 208 9.73 16.85 -4.89
C VAL A 208 9.22 17.17 -6.29
N VAL A 209 8.84 16.14 -7.04
CA VAL A 209 8.34 16.25 -8.42
C VAL A 209 7.00 15.56 -8.55
N ALA A 210 6.10 16.10 -9.38
CA ALA A 210 4.85 15.42 -9.68
C ALA A 210 5.14 14.03 -10.27
N ALA A 211 4.39 13.02 -9.85
CA ALA A 211 4.46 11.71 -10.48
C ALA A 211 4.00 11.81 -11.94
N PRO A 212 4.63 11.07 -12.88
CA PRO A 212 4.32 11.14 -14.31
C PRO A 212 3.04 10.38 -14.69
#